data_AF-A0A1L3GED1-F1
#
_entry.id   AF-A0A1L3GED1-F1
#
_cell.length_a   1.000
_cell.length_b   1.000
_cell.length_c   1.000
_cell.angle_alpha   90.00
_cell.angle_beta   90.00
_cell.angle_gamma   90.00
#
_symmetry.space_group_name_H-M   'P 1'
#
loop_
_entity.id
_entity.type
_entity.pdbx_description
1 polymer ?
#
loop_
_entity_poly.entity_id
_entity_poly.type
_entity_poly.pdbx_seq_one_letter_code
_entity_poly.pdbx_strand_id
1 'polypeptide(L)' 'MTVDQIKQAVFNLTPEQKKAFILETLPDLARDAMQDGTFLLQLFPVFMGILKDSGIELSQLLQLAGAMQGNR' A
#
# COMPACT_ATOMS: atom_id res chain seq x y z
N MET A 1 23.30 2.57 0.38
CA MET A 1 22.46 2.03 -0.70
C MET A 1 21.73 3.18 -1.38
N THR A 2 21.63 3.14 -2.71
CA THR A 2 20.76 4.06 -3.45
C THR A 2 19.31 3.55 -3.45
N VAL A 3 18.35 4.43 -3.75
CA VAL A 3 16.93 4.04 -3.90
C VAL A 3 16.77 2.94 -4.95
N ASP A 4 17.53 3.00 -6.04
CA ASP A 4 17.47 1.98 -7.10
C ASP A 4 18.01 0.61 -6.63
N GLN A 5 19.06 0.61 -5.80
CA GLN A 5 19.55 -0.63 -5.18
C GLN A 5 18.51 -1.23 -4.23
N ILE A 6 17.76 -0.41 -3.48
CA ILE A 6 16.66 -0.88 -2.62
C ILE A 6 15.54 -1.49 -3.48
N LYS A 7 15.12 -0.81 -4.55
CA LYS A 7 14.08 -1.31 -5.47
C LYS A 7 14.46 -2.67 -6.07
N GLN A 8 15.69 -2.80 -6.56
CA GLN A 8 16.18 -4.07 -7.11
C GLN A 8 16.14 -5.20 -6.07
N ALA A 9 16.58 -4.94 -4.84
CA ALA A 9 16.53 -5.93 -3.76
C ALA A 9 15.09 -6.37 -3.46
N VAL A 10 14.14 -5.43 -3.37
CA VAL A 10 12.72 -5.72 -3.13
C VAL A 10 12.07 -6.48 -4.30
N PHE A 11 12.40 -6.14 -5.55
CA PHE A 11 11.85 -6.82 -6.72
C PHE A 11 12.34 -8.28 -6.85
N ASN A 12 13.51 -8.59 -6.31
CA ASN A 12 14.08 -9.93 -6.30
C ASN A 12 13.52 -10.83 -5.17
N LEU A 13 12.72 -10.29 -4.25
CA LEU A 13 12.06 -11.09 -3.21
C LEU A 13 11.04 -12.09 -3.80
N THR A 14 10.85 -13.21 -3.11
CA THR A 14 9.76 -14.16 -3.42
C THR A 14 8.39 -13.51 -3.19
N PRO A 15 7.29 -14.06 -3.75
CA PRO A 15 5.95 -13.54 -3.51
C PRO A 15 5.59 -13.44 -2.01
N GLU A 16 5.97 -14.44 -1.21
CA GLU A 16 5.71 -14.48 0.24
C GLU A 16 6.50 -13.38 0.96
N GLN A 17 7.77 -13.21 0.59
CA GLN A 17 8.61 -12.15 1.14
C GLN A 17 8.12 -10.75 0.75
N LYS A 18 7.60 -10.58 -0.47
CA LYS A 18 6.96 -9.33 -0.90
C LYS A 18 5.72 -9.01 -0.07
N LYS A 19 4.89 -10.01 0.23
CA LYS A 19 3.73 -9.84 1.13
C LYS A 19 4.16 -9.42 2.52
N ALA A 20 5.14 -10.11 3.12
CA ALA A 20 5.66 -9.75 4.43
C ALA A 20 6.23 -8.34 4.44
N PHE A 21 7.05 -7.99 3.44
CA PHE A 21 7.59 -6.63 3.28
C PHE A 21 6.49 -5.57 3.21
N ILE A 22 5.45 -5.77 2.40
CA ILE A 22 4.34 -4.83 2.28
C ILE A 22 3.60 -4.69 3.62
N LEU A 23 3.27 -5.79 4.29
CA LEU A 23 2.48 -5.76 5.53
C LEU A 23 3.25 -5.14 6.70
N GLU A 24 4.56 -5.39 6.78
CA GLU A 24 5.38 -4.97 7.93
C GLU A 24 6.04 -3.61 7.71
N THR A 25 6.42 -3.28 6.47
CA THR A 25 7.25 -2.08 6.19
C THR A 25 6.43 -0.92 5.64
N LEU A 26 5.39 -1.18 4.84
CA LEU A 26 4.61 -0.11 4.21
C LEU A 26 3.92 0.82 5.23
N PRO A 27 3.38 0.36 6.38
CA PRO A 27 2.74 1.25 7.35
C PRO A 27 3.69 2.31 7.93
N ASP A 28 4.92 1.93 8.26
CA ASP A 28 5.91 2.86 8.81
C ASP A 28 6.45 3.81 7.74
N LEU A 29 6.71 3.31 6.53
CA LEU A 29 7.07 4.17 5.39
C LEU A 29 5.96 5.18 5.06
N ALA A 30 4.71 4.73 5.10
CA ALA A 30 3.56 5.60 4.91
C ALA A 30 3.46 6.64 6.03
N ARG A 31 3.67 6.27 7.30
CA ARG A 31 3.63 7.23 8.41
C ARG A 31 4.63 8.36 8.23
N ASP A 32 5.85 8.05 7.82
CA ASP A 32 6.89 9.05 7.60
C ASP A 32 6.61 9.91 6.37
N ALA A 33 6.20 9.29 5.25
CA ALA A 33 5.94 10.00 4.00
C ALA A 33 4.62 10.82 4.03
N MET A 34 3.61 10.38 4.79
CA MET A 34 2.33 11.08 4.97
C MET A 34 2.45 12.33 5.84
N GLN A 35 3.61 12.59 6.45
CA GLN A 35 3.89 13.91 7.04
C GLN A 35 3.89 15.01 5.97
N ASP A 36 4.13 14.67 4.70
CA ASP A 36 3.92 15.56 3.56
C ASP A 36 2.48 15.42 3.02
N GLY A 37 1.66 16.44 3.25
CA GLY A 37 0.28 16.47 2.74
C GLY A 37 0.17 16.43 1.21
N THR A 38 1.23 16.81 0.49
CA THR A 38 1.29 16.73 -0.97
C THR A 38 1.50 15.30 -1.45
N PHE A 39 2.26 14.51 -0.69
CA PHE A 39 2.54 13.11 -0.99
C PHE A 39 1.26 12.27 -0.97
N LEU A 40 0.31 12.57 -0.07
CA LEU A 40 -1.00 11.92 -0.04
C LEU A 40 -1.74 12.03 -1.39
N LEU A 41 -1.70 13.21 -2.02
CA LEU A 41 -2.32 13.43 -3.32
C LEU A 41 -1.63 12.64 -4.44
N GLN A 42 -0.31 12.46 -4.35
CA GLN A 42 0.47 11.65 -5.29
C GLN A 42 0.24 10.15 -5.09
N LEU A 43 -0.04 9.72 -3.87
CA LEU A 43 -0.23 8.32 -3.53
C LEU A 43 -1.62 7.79 -3.96
N PHE A 44 -2.62 8.67 -4.00
CA PHE A 44 -3.98 8.32 -4.43
C PHE A 44 -4.07 7.57 -5.78
N PRO A 45 -3.50 8.07 -6.90
CA PRO A 45 -3.57 7.35 -8.17
C PRO A 45 -2.83 6.00 -8.14
N VAL A 46 -1.79 5.86 -7.32
CA VAL A 46 -1.07 4.59 -7.15
C VAL A 46 -1.96 3.55 -6.48
N PHE A 47 -2.65 3.92 -5.40
CA PHE A 47 -3.62 3.04 -4.74
C PHE A 47 -4.75 2.63 -5.69
N MET A 48 -5.32 3.58 -6.43
CA MET A 48 -6.38 3.28 -7.40
C MET A 48 -5.93 2.28 -8.48
N GLY A 49 -4.67 2.35 -8.92
CA GLY A 49 -4.07 1.38 -9.83
C GLY A 49 -4.03 -0.03 -9.23
N ILE A 50 -3.53 -0.16 -8.00
CA ILE A 50 -3.45 -1.45 -7.28
C ILE A 50 -4.85 -2.08 -7.12
N LEU A 51 -5.85 -1.26 -6.75
CA LEU A 51 -7.22 -1.74 -6.59
C LEU A 51 -7.80 -2.26 -7.89
N LYS A 52 -7.64 -1.50 -8.98
CA LYS A 52 -8.06 -1.91 -10.32
C LYS A 52 -7.42 -3.23 -10.74
N ASP A 53 -6.12 -3.41 -10.48
CA ASP A 53 -5.39 -4.63 -10.84
C ASP A 53 -5.83 -5.83 -9.99
N SER A 54 -6.29 -5.60 -8.76
CA SER A 54 -6.86 -6.64 -7.90
C SER A 54 -8.28 -7.08 -8.31
N GLY A 55 -8.95 -6.31 -9.18
CA GLY A 55 -10.35 -6.51 -9.55
C GLY A 55 -11.36 -6.10 -8.47
N ILE A 56 -10.91 -5.44 -7.40
CA ILE A 56 -11.77 -4.96 -6.31
C ILE A 56 -12.15 -3.49 -6.57
N GLU A 57 -13.45 -3.22 -6.52
CA GLU A 57 -13.97 -1.85 -6.63
C GLU A 57 -13.81 -1.08 -5.31
N LEU A 58 -13.52 0.23 -5.39
CA LEU A 58 -13.38 1.09 -4.21
C LEU A 58 -14.63 1.06 -3.32
N SER A 59 -15.82 1.01 -3.94
CA SER A 59 -17.09 0.90 -3.22
C SER A 59 -17.19 -0.37 -2.37
N GLN A 60 -16.65 -1.49 -2.85
CA GLN A 60 -16.62 -2.76 -2.11
C GLN A 60 -15.67 -2.68 -0.92
N LEU A 61 -14.53 -2.01 -1.06
CA LEU A 61 -13.60 -1.79 0.06
C LEU A 61 -14.21 -0.90 1.14
N LEU A 62 -14.91 0.17 0.76
CA LEU A 62 -15.60 1.05 1.70
C LEU A 62 -16.71 0.30 2.46
N GLN A 63 -17.44 -0.57 1.77
CA GLN A 63 -18.43 -1.46 2.41
C GLN A 63 -17.77 -2.42 3.40
N LEU A 64 -16.66 -3.05 3.02
CA LEU A 64 -15.90 -3.95 3.88
C LEU A 64 -15.35 -3.22 5.12
N ALA A 65 -14.79 -2.02 4.95
CA ALA A 65 -14.30 -1.19 6.06
C ALA A 65 -15.43 -0.85 7.03
N GLY A 66 -16.60 -0.44 6.51
CA GLY A 66 -17.79 -0.17 7.33
C GLY A 66 -18.29 -1.41 8.08
N ALA A 67 -18.28 -2.58 7.44
CA ALA A 67 -18.67 -3.84 8.06
C ALA A 67 -17.72 -4.27 9.19
N MET A 68 -16.40 -4.08 9.01
CA MET A 68 -15.40 -4.37 10.05
C MET A 68 -15.45 -3.37 11.22
N GLN A 69 -15.85 -2.12 10.96
CA GLN A 69 -15.97 -1.09 11.99
C GLN A 69 -17.25 -1.25 12.83
N GLY A 70 -18.32 -1.79 12.24
CA GLY A 70 -19.57 -2.13 12.94
C GLY A 70 -19.50 -3.41 13.79
N ASN A 71 -18.37 -4.14 13.74
CA ASN A 71 -18.14 -5.38 14.48
C ASN A 71 -17.10 -5.20 15.62
N ARG A 72 -16.87 -3.95 16.06
CA ARG A 72 -16.02 -3.58 17.20
C ARG A 72 -16.82 -2.84 18.26
#